data_AF-A0A6G7P2L4-F1
#
_entry.id   AF-A0A6G7P2L4-F1
#
_cell.length_a   1.000
_cell.length_b   1.000
_cell.length_c   1.000
_cell.angle_alpha   90.00
_cell.angle_beta   90.00
_cell.angle_gamma   90.00
#
_symmetry.space_group_name_H-M   'P 1'
#
loop_
_entity.id
_entity.type
_entity.pdbx_description
1 polymer ?
#
loop_
_entity_poly.entity_id
_entity_poly.type
_entity_poly.pdbx_seq_one_letter_code
_entity_poly.pdbx_strand_id
1 'polypeptide(L)' 'MILDLPSTPTTADPVIVPGLLSGLGITPRRVPAWITDPDLIASIQAGLVEIDDEFYGTT' A
#
# COMPACT_ATOMS: atom_id res chain seq x y z
N MET A 1 -21.51 -4.61 0.25
CA MET A 1 -21.66 -4.08 -1.12
C MET A 1 -20.28 -4.14 -1.75
N ILE A 2 -20.03 -5.09 -2.66
CA ILE A 2 -18.75 -5.19 -3.36
C ILE A 2 -18.78 -4.15 -4.48
N LEU A 3 -17.75 -3.30 -4.51
CA LEU A 3 -17.59 -2.30 -5.56
C LEU A 3 -17.00 -3.01 -6.78
N ASP A 4 -17.84 -3.31 -7.77
CA ASP A 4 -17.45 -3.95 -9.03
C ASP A 4 -16.73 -2.92 -9.91
N LEU A 5 -15.42 -2.76 -9.67
CA LEU A 5 -14.58 -1.86 -10.46
C LEU A 5 -13.96 -2.64 -11.63
N PRO A 6 -14.00 -2.08 -12.85
CA PRO A 6 -13.33 -2.69 -13.99
C PRO A 6 -11.82 -2.79 -13.71
N SER A 7 -11.19 -3.88 -14.17
CA SER A 7 -9.75 -4.06 -14.07
C SER A 7 -9.02 -2.87 -14.69
N THR A 8 -8.12 -2.27 -13.92
CA THR A 8 -7.30 -1.15 -14.41
C THR A 8 -6.34 -1.67 -15.49
N PRO A 9 -6.28 -1.07 -16.68
CA PRO A 9 -5.32 -1.46 -17.72
C PRO A 9 -3.88 -1.29 -17.24
N THR A 10 -2.98 -2.18 -17.64
CA THR A 10 -1.54 -2.11 -17.28
C THR A 10 -0.86 -0.82 -17.76
N THR A 11 -1.42 -0.18 -18.79
CA THR A 11 -0.90 1.07 -19.37
C THR A 11 -1.62 2.32 -18.88
N ALA A 12 -2.46 2.22 -17.84
CA ALA A 12 -3.17 3.37 -17.33
C ALA A 12 -2.19 4.34 -16.66
N ASP A 13 -2.22 5.61 -17.05
CA ASP A 13 -1.50 6.66 -16.34
C ASP A 13 -2.07 6.77 -14.91
N PRO A 14 -1.21 6.89 -13.87
CA PRO A 14 -1.68 7.01 -12.49
C PRO A 14 -2.47 8.31 -12.33
N VAL A 15 -3.79 8.18 -12.22
CA VAL A 15 -4.66 9.33 -11.96
C VAL A 15 -4.59 9.67 -10.47
N ILE A 16 -3.76 10.66 -10.13
CA ILE A 16 -3.76 11.23 -8.78
C ILE A 16 -4.90 12.24 -8.69
N VAL A 17 -6.09 11.78 -8.32
CA VAL A 17 -7.22 12.67 -7.99
C VAL A 17 -7.05 13.13 -6.54
N PRO A 18 -6.84 14.43 -6.26
CA PRO A 18 -6.82 14.94 -4.90
C PRO A 18 -8.12 14.57 -4.18
N GLY A 19 -8.02 13.96 -3.00
CA GLY A 19 -9.19 13.60 -2.20
C GLY A 19 -9.92 12.31 -2.61
N LEU A 20 -9.43 11.52 -3.58
CA LEU A 20 -10.01 10.20 -3.89
C LEU A 20 -10.08 9.30 -2.67
N LEU A 21 -8.98 9.24 -1.91
CA LEU A 21 -8.91 8.47 -0.67
C LEU A 21 -9.94 8.98 0.34
N SER A 22 -10.10 10.30 0.46
CA SER A 22 -11.12 10.91 1.31
C SER A 22 -12.54 10.59 0.84
N GLY A 23 -12.79 10.56 -0.48
CA GLY A 23 -14.08 10.18 -1.07
C GLY A 23 -14.46 8.71 -0.85
N LEU A 24 -13.46 7.84 -0.70
CA LEU A 24 -13.63 6.44 -0.30
C LEU A 24 -13.77 6.25 1.23
N GLY A 25 -13.81 7.34 2.00
CA GLY A 25 -13.83 7.28 3.46
C GLY A 25 -12.50 6.80 4.08
N ILE A 26 -11.44 6.69 3.28
CA ILE A 26 -10.11 6.32 3.75
C ILE A 26 -9.50 7.54 4.43
N THR A 27 -9.32 7.41 5.74
CA THR A 27 -8.72 8.46 6.56
C THR A 27 -7.26 8.12 6.86
N PRO A 28 -6.35 9.10 6.82
CA PRO A 28 -4.97 8.89 7.25
C PRO A 28 -4.93 8.42 8.71
N ARG A 29 -4.23 7.32 8.98
CA ARG A 29 -3.94 6.88 10.35
C ARG A 29 -2.57 7.39 10.77
N ARG A 30 -2.41 7.74 12.05
CA ARG A 30 -1.09 7.99 12.62
C ARG A 30 -0.31 6.69 12.65
N VAL A 31 0.90 6.73 12.11
CA VAL A 31 1.84 5.62 12.12
C VAL A 31 3.10 6.03 12.86
N PRO A 32 3.83 5.09 13.48
CA PRO A 32 5.17 5.35 13.96
C PRO A 32 6.06 5.92 12.85
N ALA A 33 6.92 6.88 13.20
CA ALA A 33 7.76 7.58 12.23
C ALA A 33 8.69 6.63 11.44
N TRP A 34 9.09 5.52 12.05
CA TRP A 34 9.95 4.52 11.43
C TRP A 34 9.31 3.86 10.19
N ILE A 35 7.98 3.84 10.07
CA ILE A 35 7.30 3.26 8.89
C ILE A 35 7.63 4.02 7.61
N THR A 36 7.96 5.31 7.72
CA THR A 36 8.34 6.17 6.61
C THR A 36 9.85 6.46 6.57
N ASP A 37 10.65 5.72 7.33
CA ASP A 37 12.10 5.86 7.33
C ASP A 37 12.65 5.45 5.94
N PRO A 38 13.38 6.35 5.24
CA PRO A 38 13.91 6.05 3.92
C PRO A 38 14.86 4.84 3.91
N ASP A 39 15.63 4.63 4.99
CA ASP A 39 16.58 3.52 5.07
C ASP A 39 15.85 2.19 5.25
N LEU A 40 14.75 2.19 6.03
CA LEU A 40 13.90 1.02 6.16
C LEU A 40 13.24 0.65 4.82
N ILE A 41 12.73 1.64 4.08
CA ILE A 41 12.14 1.43 2.76
C ILE A 41 13.18 0.82 1.81
N ALA A 42 14.39 1.37 1.78
CA ALA A 42 15.48 0.85 0.95
C ALA A 42 15.85 -0.59 1.34
N SER A 43 15.88 -0.91 2.63
CA SER A 43 16.15 -2.26 3.13
C SER A 43 15.09 -3.27 2.68
N ILE A 44 13.80 -2.91 2.76
CA ILE A 44 12.69 -3.75 2.30
C ILE A 44 12.78 -3.96 0.78
N GLN A 45 13.01 -2.89 0.01
CA GLN A 45 13.14 -2.97 -1.46
C GLN A 45 14.32 -3.83 -1.91
N ALA A 46 15.41 -3.83 -1.14
CA ALA A 46 16.58 -4.67 -1.37
C ALA A 46 16.38 -6.14 -0.93
N GLY A 47 15.23 -6.48 -0.34
CA GLY A 47 14.96 -7.82 0.19
C GLY A 47 15.79 -8.16 1.42
N LEU A 48 16.32 -7.15 2.13
CA LEU A 48 17.12 -7.34 3.34
C LEU A 48 16.26 -7.51 4.60
N VAL A 49 14.94 -7.35 4.46
CA VAL A 49 13.95 -7.61 5.51
C VAL A 49 13.15 -8.83 5.08
N GLU A 50 13.39 -9.97 5.71
CA GLU A 50 12.52 -11.13 5.58
C GLU A 50 11.25 -10.90 6.42
N ILE A 51 10.09 -11.12 5.80
CA ILE A 51 8.84 -11.28 6.53
C ILE A 51 8.81 -12.75 6.92
N ASP A 52 8.63 -13.04 8.22
CA ASP A 52 8.58 -14.42 8.71
C ASP A 52 7.42 -15.18 8.05
N ASP A 53 7.66 -16.45 7.73
CA ASP A 53 6.73 -17.34 7.03
C ASP A 53 5.37 -17.44 7.76
N GLU A 54 5.36 -17.24 9.08
CA GLU A 54 4.16 -17.22 9.92
C GLU A 54 3.17 -16.08 9.59
N PHE A 55 3.62 -15.00 8.95
CA PHE A 55 2.78 -13.85 8.60
C PHE A 55 2.15 -13.95 7.21
N TYR A 56 2.48 -14.95 6.41
CA TYR A 56 1.94 -15.09 5.04
C TYR A 56 0.52 -15.66 4.98
N GLY A 57 -0.05 -16.08 6.11
CA GLY A 57 -1.41 -16.63 6.19
C GLY A 57 -1.53 -17.98 5.48
N THR A 58 -1.75 -19.03 6.26
CA THR A 58 -2.14 -20.34 5.70
C THR A 58 -3.42 -20.20 4.88
N THR A 59 -3.32 -20.48 3.58
CA THR A 59 -4.46 -20.58 2.65
C THR A 59 -5.36 -21.75 3.02
#